data_AF-A0A2H0STX1-F1
#
_entry.id   AF-A0A2H0STX1-F1
#
_cell.length_a   1.000
_cell.length_b   1.000
_cell.length_c   1.000
_cell.angle_alpha   90.00
_cell.angle_beta   90.00
_cell.angle_gamma   90.00
#
_symmetry.space_group_name_H-M   'P 1'
#
loop_
_entity.id
_entity.type
_entity.pdbx_description
1 polymer ?
#
loop_
_entity_poly.entity_id
_entity_poly.type
_entity_poly.pdbx_seq_one_letter_code
_entity_poly.pdbx_strand_id
1 'polypeptide(L)'
;MTPIEKIGPSRLGILLAEYDNYSQIYQPSELFGYFHGDSCVGYCLVGASDSPGFATIKRKYVATDYRCQGIGTLLTRQAFQWAREEEFVGVKSTI
;
A
#
# COMPACT_ATOMS: atom_id res chain seq x y z
N MET A 1 9.05 1.19 -18.91
CA MET A 1 8.73 1.50 -17.50
C MET A 1 7.75 0.44 -17.05
N THR A 2 8.07 -0.34 -16.01
CA THR A 2 7.14 -1.38 -15.55
C THR A 2 5.97 -0.71 -14.79
N PRO A 3 4.72 -1.13 -15.05
CA PRO A 3 3.54 -0.54 -14.41
C PRO A 3 3.49 -0.89 -12.92
N ILE A 4 2.84 -0.04 -12.13
CA ILE A 4 2.37 -0.42 -10.79
C ILE A 4 1.09 -1.22 -10.97
N GLU A 5 1.03 -2.36 -10.30
CA GLU A 5 -0.16 -3.21 -10.30
C GLU A 5 -0.89 -3.07 -8.98
N LYS A 6 -2.21 -2.92 -9.07
CA LYS A 6 -3.12 -3.01 -7.93
C LYS A 6 -3.23 -4.48 -7.55
N ILE A 7 -2.63 -4.85 -6.43
CA ILE A 7 -2.72 -6.19 -5.87
C ILE A 7 -3.91 -6.15 -4.92
N GLY A 8 -5.10 -6.43 -5.47
CA GLY A 8 -6.37 -6.39 -4.73
C GLY A 8 -6.35 -7.19 -3.41
N PRO A 9 -7.38 -7.06 -2.57
CA PRO A 9 -7.44 -7.72 -1.24
C PRO A 9 -7.32 -9.26 -1.27
N SER A 10 -7.40 -9.89 -2.44
CA SER A 10 -7.35 -11.33 -2.67
C SER A 10 -5.93 -11.89 -2.80
N ARG A 11 -5.24 -12.04 -1.66
CA ARG A 11 -4.40 -13.21 -1.26
C ARG A 11 -3.58 -12.88 -0.01
N LEU A 12 -3.07 -11.64 0.11
CA LEU A 12 -2.36 -11.18 1.30
C LEU A 12 -3.27 -10.57 2.37
N GLY A 13 -4.41 -9.98 1.98
CA GLY A 13 -5.42 -9.49 2.92
C GLY A 13 -6.01 -10.61 3.78
N ILE A 14 -6.15 -11.82 3.23
CA ILE A 14 -6.55 -13.03 3.95
C ILE A 14 -5.39 -13.52 4.83
N LEU A 15 -4.16 -13.57 4.32
CA LEU A 15 -2.99 -14.04 5.07
C LEU A 15 -2.58 -13.13 6.25
N LEU A 16 -2.83 -11.83 6.17
CA LEU A 16 -2.60 -10.88 7.27
C LEU A 16 -3.78 -10.85 8.25
N ALA A 17 -5.02 -11.03 7.79
CA ALA A 17 -6.18 -11.16 8.67
C ALA A 17 -6.13 -12.43 9.55
N GLU A 18 -5.45 -13.49 9.09
CA GLU A 18 -5.20 -14.70 9.88
C GLU A 18 -4.16 -14.50 10.99
N TYR A 19 -3.35 -13.43 10.96
CA TYR A 19 -2.33 -13.15 11.99
C TYR A 19 -2.82 -12.23 13.12
N ASP A 20 -3.77 -11.34 12.85
CA ASP A 20 -4.34 -10.42 13.84
C ASP A 20 -5.74 -10.88 14.28
N ASN A 21 -5.77 -11.87 15.17
CA ASN A 21 -6.93 -12.13 16.02
C ASN A 21 -7.14 -10.90 16.93
N TYR A 22 -8.02 -9.95 16.59
CA TYR A 22 -8.83 -9.14 17.51
C TYR A 22 -9.69 -8.15 16.72
N SER A 23 -11.00 -8.40 16.70
CA SER A 23 -12.11 -7.44 16.56
C SER A 23 -11.79 -6.08 15.91
N GLN A 24 -11.81 -5.95 14.57
CA GLN A 24 -11.83 -4.61 13.95
C GLN A 24 -12.72 -4.56 12.71
N ILE A 25 -13.54 -3.51 12.68
CA ILE A 25 -14.28 -2.98 11.55
C ILE A 25 -13.38 -3.08 10.31
N TYR A 26 -13.86 -3.74 9.24
CA TYR A 26 -13.10 -3.93 7.99
C TYR A 26 -12.69 -2.55 7.47
N GLN A 27 -11.49 -2.11 7.78
CA GLN A 27 -10.97 -0.83 7.33
C GLN A 27 -10.35 -1.04 5.95
N PRO A 28 -10.76 -0.27 4.93
CA PRO A 28 -10.31 -0.49 3.57
C PRO A 28 -8.78 -0.37 3.53
N SER A 29 -8.14 -1.37 2.92
CA SER A 29 -6.69 -1.42 2.74
C SER A 29 -6.37 -1.99 1.37
N GLU A 30 -5.30 -1.47 0.78
CA GLU A 30 -4.90 -1.78 -0.58
C GLU A 30 -3.39 -1.98 -0.66
N LEU A 31 -2.97 -2.96 -1.47
CA LEU A 31 -1.56 -3.26 -1.70
C LEU A 31 -1.21 -2.91 -3.16
N PHE A 32 -0.20 -2.06 -3.31
CA PHE A 32 0.36 -1.73 -4.62
C PHE A 32 1.72 -2.39 -4.77
N GLY A 33 1.94 -3.07 -5.90
CA GLY A 33 3.21 -3.70 -6.23
C GLY A 33 3.87 -3.05 -7.44
N TYR A 34 5.20 -2.94 -7.41
CA TYR A 34 6.03 -2.60 -8.55
C TYR A 34 6.81 -3.85 -8.98
N PHE A 35 6.60 -4.29 -10.21
CA PHE A 35 7.19 -5.52 -10.73
C PHE A 35 8.35 -5.22 -11.68
N HIS A 36 9.30 -6.15 -11.78
CA HIS A 36 10.32 -6.18 -12.80
C HIS A 36 10.40 -7.62 -13.32
N GLY A 37 9.83 -7.86 -14.51
CA GLY A 37 9.46 -9.21 -14.93
C GLY A 37 8.45 -9.82 -13.95
N ASP A 38 8.66 -11.07 -13.57
CA ASP A 38 7.80 -11.79 -12.61
C ASP A 38 8.14 -11.49 -11.13
N SER A 39 9.11 -10.62 -10.87
CA SER A 39 9.56 -10.30 -9.51
C SER A 39 8.93 -9.02 -8.99
N CYS A 40 8.28 -9.08 -7.81
CA CYS A 40 7.89 -7.88 -7.06
C CYS A 40 9.14 -7.26 -6.42
N VAL A 41 9.54 -6.07 -6.87
CA VAL A 41 10.74 -5.36 -6.40
C VAL A 41 10.42 -4.15 -5.52
N GLY A 42 9.14 -3.84 -5.33
CA GLY A 42 8.70 -2.85 -4.35
C GLY A 42 7.20 -2.95 -4.08
N TYR A 43 6.78 -2.54 -2.89
CA TYR A 43 5.37 -2.53 -2.53
C TYR A 43 5.01 -1.39 -1.58
N CYS A 44 3.73 -1.05 -1.55
CA CYS A 44 3.13 -0.11 -0.61
C CYS A 44 1.77 -0.64 -0.14
N LEU A 45 1.65 -0.87 1.16
CA LEU A 45 0.39 -1.18 1.83
C LEU A 45 -0.17 0.12 2.40
N VAL A 46 -1.34 0.51 1.93
CA VAL A 46 -2.08 1.67 2.42
C VAL A 46 -3.41 1.20 3.01
N GLY A 47 -3.93 1.91 4.00
CA GLY A 47 -5.30 1.69 4.46
C GLY A 47 -5.80 2.87 5.27
N ALA A 48 -7.04 2.78 5.77
CA ALA A 48 -7.54 3.77 6.71
C ALA A 48 -6.64 3.86 7.96
N SER A 49 -6.59 5.06 8.54
CA SER A 49 -5.83 5.37 9.75
C SER A 49 -6.74 5.48 10.97
N ASP A 50 -6.15 5.45 12.16
CA ASP A 50 -6.86 5.75 13.42
C ASP A 50 -7.34 7.22 13.49
N SER A 51 -6.86 8.08 12.59
CA SER A 51 -7.34 9.46 12.46
C SER A 51 -8.49 9.52 11.45
N PRO A 52 -9.71 9.87 11.89
CA PRO A 52 -10.86 9.97 11.00
C PRO A 52 -10.57 10.83 9.77
N GLY A 53 -10.96 10.34 8.60
CA GLY A 53 -10.76 11.04 7.32
C GLY A 53 -9.35 10.96 6.74
N PHE A 54 -8.40 10.25 7.37
CA PHE A 54 -7.06 10.05 6.81
C PHE A 54 -6.78 8.57 6.54
N ALA A 55 -6.05 8.33 5.45
CA ALA A 55 -5.37 7.06 5.20
C ALA A 55 -3.95 7.09 5.77
N THR A 56 -3.34 5.92 5.94
CA THR A 56 -1.94 5.75 6.36
C THR A 56 -1.23 4.74 5.48
N ILE A 57 0.00 5.06 5.07
CA ILE A 57 0.91 4.06 4.52
C ILE A 57 1.37 3.17 5.68
N LYS A 58 0.84 1.95 5.75
CA LYS A 58 1.14 0.98 6.80
C LYS A 58 2.53 0.37 6.60
N ARG A 59 2.91 0.07 5.35
CA ARG A 59 4.23 -0.45 4.99
C ARG A 59 4.63 0.02 3.61
N LYS A 60 5.92 0.29 3.42
CA LYS A 60 6.50 0.57 2.10
C LYS A 60 7.91 0.01 2.03
N TYR A 61 8.21 -0.70 0.95
CA TYR A 61 9.53 -1.28 0.75
C TYR A 61 9.92 -1.24 -0.73
N VAL A 62 11.23 -1.09 -0.98
CA VAL A 62 11.84 -1.23 -2.30
C VAL A 62 13.12 -2.06 -2.12
N ALA A 63 13.25 -3.10 -2.96
CA ALA A 63 14.43 -3.96 -3.01
C ALA A 63 15.69 -3.11 -3.20
N THR A 64 16.78 -3.46 -2.50
CA THR A 64 17.98 -2.62 -2.39
C THR A 64 18.52 -2.19 -3.76
N ASP A 65 18.60 -3.11 -4.71
CA ASP A 65 19.14 -2.87 -6.06
C ASP A 65 18.24 -1.98 -6.93
N TYR A 66 17.00 -1.78 -6.48
CA TYR A 66 15.97 -0.97 -7.15
C TYR A 66 15.74 0.38 -6.44
N ARG A 67 16.46 0.66 -5.35
CA ARG A 67 16.40 1.96 -4.66
C ARG A 67 17.04 3.06 -5.53
N CYS A 68 16.72 4.31 -5.20
CA CYS A 68 17.16 5.50 -5.94
C CYS A 68 16.67 5.59 -7.40
N GLN A 69 15.76 4.71 -7.83
CA GLN A 69 15.14 4.73 -9.17
C GLN A 69 13.73 5.37 -9.19
N GLY A 70 13.31 6.02 -8.10
CA GLY A 70 11.99 6.66 -7.99
C GLY A 70 10.81 5.72 -7.70
N ILE A 71 11.04 4.41 -7.57
CA ILE A 71 9.98 3.40 -7.32
C ILE A 71 9.18 3.72 -6.04
N GLY A 72 9.87 4.08 -4.95
CA GLY A 72 9.20 4.46 -3.70
C GLY A 72 8.29 5.68 -3.84
N THR A 73 8.69 6.65 -4.68
CA THR A 73 7.88 7.82 -5.00
C THR A 73 6.66 7.44 -5.83
N LEU A 74 6.81 6.57 -6.83
CA LEU A 74 5.68 6.07 -7.64
C LEU A 74 4.66 5.33 -6.77
N LEU A 75 5.12 4.43 -5.90
CA LEU A 75 4.28 3.70 -4.95
C LEU A 75 3.56 4.63 -3.96
N THR A 76 4.22 5.70 -3.54
CA THR A 76 3.62 6.71 -2.65
C THR A 76 2.53 7.49 -3.40
N ARG A 77 2.78 7.92 -4.64
CA ARG A 77 1.78 8.59 -5.48
C ARG A 77 0.54 7.72 -5.69
N GLN A 78 0.73 6.41 -5.93
CA GLN A 78 -0.39 5.49 -6.06
C GLN A 78 -1.22 5.38 -4.78
N ALA A 79 -0.59 5.37 -3.61
CA ALA A 79 -1.30 5.40 -2.33
C ALA A 79 -2.11 6.69 -2.12
N PHE A 80 -1.59 7.85 -2.54
CA PHE A 80 -2.34 9.12 -2.52
C PHE A 80 -3.52 9.11 -3.49
N GLN A 81 -3.34 8.54 -4.68
CA GLN A 81 -4.42 8.39 -5.65
C GLN A 81 -5.55 7.51 -5.07
N TRP A 82 -5.19 6.35 -4.52
CA TRP A 82 -6.15 5.46 -3.86
C TRP A 82 -6.90 6.16 -2.73
N ALA A 83 -6.17 6.89 -1.87
CA ALA A 83 -6.81 7.60 -0.77
C ALA A 83 -7.83 8.64 -1.26
N ARG A 84 -7.55 9.31 -2.39
CA ARG A 84 -8.49 10.23 -3.02
C ARG A 84 -9.71 9.51 -3.61
N GLU A 85 -9.50 8.36 -4.24
CA GLU A 85 -10.58 7.52 -4.80
C GLU A 85 -11.52 7.00 -3.70
N GLU A 86 -10.99 6.72 -2.51
CA GLU A 86 -11.73 6.29 -1.32
C GLU A 86 -12.18 7.46 -0.41
N GLU A 87 -12.18 8.70 -0.94
CA GLU A 87 -12.67 9.91 -0.27
C GLU A 87 -11.95 10.29 1.05
N PHE A 88 -10.71 9.83 1.26
CA PHE A 88 -9.87 10.33 2.35
C PHE A 88 -9.37 11.75 2.06
N VAL A 89 -9.27 12.56 3.12
CA VAL A 89 -8.74 13.94 3.09
C VAL A 89 -7.25 13.97 2.80
N GLY A 90 -6.52 12.89 3.12
CA GLY A 90 -5.10 12.77 2.82
C GLY A 90 -4.48 11.47 3.32
N VAL A 91 -3.17 11.33 3.09
CA VAL A 91 -2.38 10.18 3.52
C VAL A 91 -1.31 10.61 4.51
N LYS A 92 -1.28 9.97 5.67
CA LYS A 92 -0.19 10.06 6.64
C LYS A 92 0.89 9.04 6.29
N SER A 93 2.14 9.46 6.31
CA SER A 93 3.29 8.56 6.21
C SER A 93 3.97 8.53 7.57
N THR A 94 3.86 7.42 8.28
CA THR A 94 4.72 7.15 9.43
C THR A 94 6.03 6.63 8.85
N ILE A 95 7.06 7.47 8.79
CA ILE A 95 8.41 7.09 8.35
C ILE A 95 9.18 6.65 9.58
#